data_AF-A0A822D968-F1
#
_entry.id   AF-A0A822D968-F1
#
_cell.length_a   1.000
_cell.length_b   1.000
_cell.length_c   1.000
_cell.angle_alpha   90.00
_cell.angle_beta   90.00
_cell.angle_gamma   90.00
#
_symmetry.space_group_name_H-M   'P 1'
#
loop_
_entity.id
_entity.type
_entity.pdbx_description
1 polymer ?
#
loop_
_entity_poly.entity_id
_entity_poly.type
_entity_poly.pdbx_seq_one_letter_code
_entity_poly.pdbx_strand_id
1 'polypeptide(L)'
;HGCQEEAANLIIADCFNRSFAGTHGTMYGAGVYFSSNAAYSHQYTKPNLLEERCMFLARVLIGKTTIGNSSMKTRPLGFDSTTDGNHIFVTYHDAQAYAEYLITYKSK
;
A
#
# COMPACT_ATOMS: atom_id res chain seq x y z
N HIS A 1 5.50 0.17 1.12
CA HIS A 1 4.21 0.76 1.53
C HIS A 1 4.49 1.82 2.59
N GLY A 2 4.46 3.09 2.24
CA GLY A 2 4.65 4.19 3.20
C GLY A 2 3.37 4.42 4.01
N CYS A 3 3.51 4.67 5.32
CA CYS A 3 2.37 4.85 6.21
C CYS A 3 2.73 5.77 7.39
N GLN A 4 1.70 6.16 8.16
CA GLN A 4 1.85 6.84 9.45
C GLN A 4 2.13 5.80 10.55
N GLU A 5 2.73 6.21 11.66
CA GLU A 5 3.10 5.32 12.76
C GLU A 5 1.89 4.57 13.35
N GLU A 6 0.76 5.26 13.49
CA GLU A 6 -0.50 4.68 13.97
C GLU A 6 -1.01 3.59 13.02
N ALA A 7 -0.92 3.83 11.71
CA ALA A 7 -1.28 2.84 10.70
C ALA A 7 -0.31 1.66 10.70
N ALA A 8 0.98 1.90 10.99
CA ALA A 8 1.97 0.83 11.11
C ALA A 8 1.65 -0.11 12.26
N ASN A 9 1.28 0.43 13.42
CA ASN A 9 0.88 -0.36 14.58
C ASN A 9 -0.35 -1.24 14.29
N LEU A 10 -1.33 -0.71 13.55
CA LEU A 10 -2.50 -1.48 13.11
C LEU A 10 -2.11 -2.60 12.14
N ILE A 11 -1.24 -2.33 11.16
CA ILE A 11 -0.78 -3.35 10.21
C ILE A 11 0.02 -4.46 10.90
N ILE A 12 0.80 -4.13 11.94
CA ILE A 12 1.53 -5.13 12.73
C ILE A 12 0.56 -6.04 13.50
N ALA A 13 -0.51 -5.47 14.08
CA ALA A 13 -1.47 -6.23 14.85
C ALA A 13 -2.40 -7.09 13.97
N ASP A 14 -2.92 -6.52 12.89
CA ASP A 14 -4.06 -7.04 12.15
C ASP A 14 -3.77 -7.35 10.67
N CYS A 15 -2.49 -7.31 10.25
CA CYS A 15 -2.07 -7.36 8.85
C CYS A 15 -2.63 -6.18 8.02
N PHE A 16 -2.42 -6.20 6.71
CA PHE A 16 -3.06 -5.24 5.82
C PHE A 16 -4.58 -5.48 5.76
N ASN A 17 -5.37 -4.44 6.04
CA ASN A 17 -6.82 -4.52 6.05
C ASN A 17 -7.42 -3.49 5.08
N ARG A 18 -8.09 -3.97 4.03
CA ARG A 18 -8.69 -3.11 3.00
C ARG A 18 -9.86 -2.27 3.48
N SER A 19 -10.42 -2.52 4.67
CA SER A 19 -11.47 -1.64 5.22
C SER A 19 -10.96 -0.22 5.47
N PHE A 20 -9.64 -0.03 5.58
CA PHE A 20 -8.98 1.28 5.63
C PHE A 20 -8.61 1.83 4.25
N ALA A 21 -8.90 1.11 3.16
CA ALA A 21 -8.63 1.55 1.80
C ALA A 21 -9.40 2.82 1.45
N GLY A 22 -8.83 3.62 0.55
CA GLY A 22 -9.43 4.87 0.06
C GLY A 22 -9.24 6.10 0.96
N THR A 23 -8.63 5.92 2.14
CA THR A 23 -8.20 7.03 3.01
C THR A 23 -7.10 7.91 2.38
N HIS A 24 -6.33 7.36 1.43
CA HIS A 24 -5.17 8.03 0.80
C HIS A 24 -5.29 8.13 -0.73
N GLY A 25 -6.53 8.11 -1.24
CA GLY A 25 -6.84 8.20 -2.67
C GLY A 25 -7.05 6.82 -3.33
N THR A 26 -7.97 6.76 -4.28
CA THR A 26 -8.40 5.52 -4.96
C THR A 26 -8.13 5.55 -6.47
N MET A 27 -7.18 6.35 -6.95
CA MET A 27 -6.98 6.61 -8.39
C MET A 27 -6.92 5.36 -9.28
N TYR A 28 -6.40 4.24 -8.76
CA TYR A 28 -6.22 2.97 -9.47
C TYR A 28 -7.05 1.83 -8.86
N GLY A 29 -8.02 2.16 -8.00
CA GLY A 29 -8.92 1.22 -7.34
C GLY A 29 -9.03 1.44 -5.83
N ALA A 30 -10.13 0.98 -5.23
CA ALA A 30 -10.33 1.01 -3.78
C ALA A 30 -9.75 -0.25 -3.13
N GLY A 31 -8.43 -0.27 -2.98
CA GLY A 31 -7.71 -1.38 -2.36
C GLY A 31 -6.48 -0.90 -1.58
N VAL A 32 -5.60 -1.85 -1.24
CA VAL A 32 -4.35 -1.55 -0.54
C VAL A 32 -3.25 -1.27 -1.56
N TYR A 33 -2.59 -0.12 -1.42
CA TYR A 33 -1.61 0.38 -2.38
C TYR A 33 -0.19 -0.03 -2.00
N PHE A 34 0.54 -0.58 -2.95
CA PHE A 34 1.95 -0.88 -2.84
C PHE A 34 2.71 -0.18 -3.95
N SER A 35 3.98 0.11 -3.70
CA SER A 35 4.86 0.60 -4.75
C SER A 35 6.18 -0.16 -4.78
N SER A 36 6.67 -0.43 -5.98
CA SER A 36 8.00 -0.98 -6.23
C SER A 36 9.11 0.06 -6.08
N ASN A 37 8.77 1.34 -5.90
CA ASN A 37 9.71 2.43 -5.71
C ASN A 37 9.59 3.03 -4.29
N ALA A 38 10.69 2.98 -3.53
CA ALA A 38 10.74 3.51 -2.17
C ALA A 38 10.58 5.04 -2.12
N ALA A 39 11.13 5.77 -3.09
CA ALA A 39 10.97 7.23 -3.18
C ALA A 39 9.52 7.62 -3.46
N TYR A 40 8.78 6.79 -4.20
CA TYR A 40 7.34 6.96 -4.38
C TYR A 40 6.60 6.70 -3.07
N SER A 41 6.89 5.57 -2.40
CA SER A 41 6.31 5.23 -1.09
C SER A 41 6.57 6.30 -0.03
N HIS A 42 7.74 6.96 -0.06
CA HIS A 42 8.11 8.02 0.88
C HIS A 42 7.11 9.19 0.89
N GLN A 43 6.53 9.53 -0.26
CA GLN A 43 5.53 10.62 -0.39
C GLN A 43 4.26 10.35 0.43
N TYR A 44 4.02 9.09 0.80
CA TYR A 44 2.89 8.64 1.62
C TYR A 44 3.25 8.42 3.10
N THR A 45 4.47 8.81 3.51
CA THR A 45 4.89 8.82 4.91
C THR A 45 4.71 10.22 5.50
N LYS A 46 4.45 10.30 6.81
CA LYS A 46 4.54 11.55 7.57
C LYS A 46 5.52 11.37 8.73
N PRO A 47 6.36 12.37 9.03
CA PRO A 47 7.23 12.30 10.19
C PRO A 47 6.40 12.36 11.48
N ASN A 48 6.74 11.55 12.48
CA ASN A 48 6.19 11.66 13.83
C ASN A 48 6.86 12.81 14.61
N LEU A 49 6.57 12.93 15.91
CA LEU A 49 7.16 13.94 16.79
C LEU A 49 8.69 13.82 16.95
N LEU A 50 9.25 12.65 16.66
CA LEU A 50 10.69 12.38 16.66
C LEU A 50 11.33 12.53 15.26
N GLU A 51 10.57 13.05 14.29
CA GLU A 51 10.96 13.17 12.87
C GLU A 51 11.17 11.84 12.14
N GLU A 52 10.63 10.75 12.68
CA GLU A 52 10.73 9.41 12.12
C GLU A 52 9.57 9.11 11.18
N ARG A 53 9.85 8.32 10.14
CA ARG A 53 8.92 7.92 9.10
C ARG A 53 8.87 6.40 9.02
N CYS A 54 7.68 5.86 8.79
CA CYS A 54 7.43 4.43 8.73
C CYS A 54 7.17 3.95 7.29
N MET A 55 7.85 2.88 6.89
CA MET A 55 7.60 2.20 5.61
C MET A 55 7.71 0.69 5.75
N PHE A 56 6.71 -0.04 5.27
CA PHE A 56 6.81 -1.48 5.14
C PHE A 56 7.49 -1.90 3.84
N LEU A 57 8.43 -2.83 3.96
CA LEU A 57 8.78 -3.76 2.90
C LEU A 57 7.86 -4.97 3.02
N ALA A 58 7.11 -5.26 1.96
CA ALA A 58 6.07 -6.28 1.96
C ALA A 58 6.23 -7.22 0.78
N ARG A 59 5.89 -8.50 0.98
CA ARG A 59 5.73 -9.48 -0.10
C ARG A 59 4.28 -9.44 -0.56
N VAL A 60 4.07 -9.19 -1.86
CA VAL A 60 2.73 -8.95 -2.40
C VAL A 60 2.46 -9.91 -3.56
N LEU A 61 1.36 -10.64 -3.48
CA LEU A 61 0.85 -11.52 -4.54
C LEU A 61 0.09 -10.70 -5.58
N ILE A 62 0.84 -10.02 -6.47
CA ILE A 62 0.26 -9.12 -7.49
C ILE A 62 -0.49 -9.86 -8.59
N GLY A 63 -0.09 -11.10 -8.91
CA GLY A 63 -0.74 -11.92 -9.94
C GLY A 63 -0.83 -11.24 -11.31
N LYS A 64 -1.93 -11.47 -12.02
CA LYS A 64 -2.23 -10.83 -13.30
C LYS A 64 -2.82 -9.43 -13.08
N THR A 65 -2.18 -8.42 -13.64
CA THR A 65 -2.52 -7.00 -13.39
C THR A 65 -3.19 -6.34 -14.60
N THR A 66 -4.03 -5.34 -14.37
CA THR A 66 -4.55 -4.43 -15.41
C THR A 66 -4.50 -2.98 -14.95
N ILE A 67 -4.59 -2.01 -15.88
CA ILE A 67 -4.69 -0.60 -15.52
C ILE A 67 -5.93 -0.36 -14.66
N GLY A 68 -5.72 0.26 -13.50
CA GLY A 68 -6.78 0.59 -12.55
C GLY A 68 -7.46 1.92 -12.85
N ASN A 69 -8.64 2.12 -12.28
CA ASN A 69 -9.29 3.43 -12.23
C ASN A 69 -10.07 3.63 -10.93
N SER A 70 -10.47 4.87 -10.65
CA SER A 70 -11.08 5.26 -9.38
C SER A 70 -12.46 4.69 -9.09
N SER A 71 -13.17 4.18 -10.09
CA SER A 71 -14.48 3.53 -9.92
C SER A 71 -14.38 2.08 -9.47
N MET A 72 -13.20 1.45 -9.57
CA MET A 72 -13.01 0.03 -9.27
C MET A 72 -12.99 -0.21 -7.76
N LYS A 73 -14.02 -0.89 -7.24
CA LYS A 73 -14.12 -1.27 -5.82
C LYS A 73 -13.57 -2.66 -5.50
N THR A 74 -13.42 -3.48 -6.53
CA THR A 74 -12.95 -4.86 -6.44
C THR A 74 -12.00 -5.13 -7.59
N ARG A 75 -11.28 -6.26 -7.53
CA ARG A 75 -10.45 -6.69 -8.65
C ARG A 75 -11.28 -6.83 -9.93
N PRO A 76 -10.77 -6.42 -11.10
CA PRO A 76 -11.40 -6.66 -12.39
C PRO A 76 -11.50 -8.16 -12.70
N LEU A 77 -12.49 -8.55 -13.51
CA LEU A 77 -12.67 -9.96 -13.88
C LEU A 77 -11.44 -10.49 -14.62
N GLY A 78 -10.89 -11.62 -14.16
CA GLY A 78 -9.72 -12.25 -14.77
C GLY A 78 -8.38 -11.58 -14.46
N PHE A 79 -8.35 -10.70 -13.45
CA PHE A 79 -7.15 -10.06 -12.90
C PHE A 79 -7.15 -10.15 -11.38
N ASP A 80 -5.95 -10.10 -10.80
CA ASP A 80 -5.72 -10.25 -9.35
C ASP A 80 -5.46 -8.91 -8.66
N SER A 81 -4.96 -7.92 -9.42
CA SER A 81 -4.65 -6.58 -8.94
C SER A 81 -4.79 -5.54 -10.05
N THR A 82 -4.72 -4.26 -9.68
CA THR A 82 -4.63 -3.15 -10.62
C THR A 82 -3.34 -2.38 -10.47
N THR A 83 -2.95 -1.63 -11.49
CA THR A 83 -1.69 -0.89 -11.53
C THR A 83 -1.85 0.47 -12.23
N ASP A 84 -0.90 1.36 -12.04
CA ASP A 84 -0.69 2.56 -12.86
C ASP A 84 0.05 2.25 -14.18
N GLY A 85 0.49 1.00 -14.37
CA GLY A 85 1.33 0.59 -15.50
C GLY A 85 2.82 0.83 -15.27
N ASN A 86 3.21 1.25 -14.06
CA ASN A 86 4.60 1.54 -13.73
C ASN A 86 4.97 1.03 -12.32
N HIS A 87 4.80 1.85 -11.28
CA HIS A 87 5.35 1.57 -9.96
C HIS A 87 4.29 1.28 -8.90
N ILE A 88 3.00 1.38 -9.21
CA ILE A 88 1.90 1.23 -8.24
C ILE A 88 1.15 -0.06 -8.51
N PHE A 89 0.82 -0.77 -7.44
CA PHE A 89 0.00 -1.97 -7.46
C PHE A 89 -1.06 -1.89 -6.36
N VAL A 90 -2.30 -2.22 -6.69
CA VAL A 90 -3.44 -2.19 -5.76
C VAL A 90 -4.00 -3.60 -5.61
N THR A 91 -3.98 -4.12 -4.39
CA THR A 91 -4.56 -5.43 -4.06
C THR A 91 -5.96 -5.27 -3.47
N TYR A 92 -6.77 -6.31 -3.61
CA TYR A 92 -8.20 -6.28 -3.23
C TYR A 92 -8.56 -7.29 -2.15
N HIS A 93 -7.58 -8.03 -1.64
CA HIS A 93 -7.78 -9.03 -0.59
C HIS A 93 -6.68 -8.92 0.46
N ASP A 94 -7.05 -9.00 1.74
CA ASP A 94 -6.16 -8.75 2.87
C ASP A 94 -4.98 -9.73 2.90
N ALA A 95 -5.24 -11.01 2.63
CA ALA A 95 -4.20 -12.05 2.51
C ALA A 95 -3.29 -11.95 1.26
N GLN A 96 -3.43 -10.95 0.38
CA GLN A 96 -2.52 -10.78 -0.77
C GLN A 96 -1.19 -10.12 -0.41
N ALA A 97 -1.03 -9.62 0.82
CA ALA A 97 0.18 -8.95 1.23
C ALA A 97 0.63 -9.40 2.62
N TYR A 98 1.93 -9.64 2.75
CA TYR A 98 2.60 -9.95 4.00
C TYR A 98 3.60 -8.84 4.32
N ALA A 99 3.41 -8.14 5.44
CA ALA A 99 4.34 -7.14 5.93
C ALA A 99 5.58 -7.85 6.49
N GLU A 100 6.70 -7.81 5.76
CA GLU A 100 7.90 -8.57 6.12
C GLU A 100 8.81 -7.78 7.07
N TYR A 101 8.99 -6.49 6.80
CA TYR A 101 9.78 -5.59 7.63
C TYR A 101 9.12 -4.23 7.76
N LEU A 102 9.18 -3.65 8.96
CA LEU A 102 8.96 -2.22 9.18
C LEU A 102 10.32 -1.50 9.17
N ILE A 103 10.44 -0.50 8.31
CA ILE A 103 11.61 0.36 8.19
C ILE A 103 11.27 1.72 8.80
N THR A 104 12.04 2.12 9.81
CA THR A 104 11.94 3.44 10.46
C THR A 104 13.17 4.27 10.08
N TYR A 105 12.94 5.48 9.57
CA TYR A 105 14.03 6.36 9.09
C TYR A 105 13.66 7.84 9.19
N LYS A 106 14.66 8.72 9.11
CA LYS A 106 14.47 10.18 9.06
C LYS A 106 14.86 10.73 7.69
N SER A 107 14.27 11.85 7.28
CA SER A 107 14.74 12.60 6.11
C SER A 107 16.15 13.15 6.40
N LYS A 108 17.00 13.20 5.37
CA LYS A 108 18.30 13.89 5.45
C LYS A 108 18.13 15.40 5.42
#